data_AF-A0A359F475-F1
#
_entry.id   AF-A0A359F475-F1
#
_cell.length_a   1.000
_cell.length_b   1.000
_cell.length_c   1.000
_cell.angle_alpha   90.00
_cell.angle_beta   90.00
_cell.angle_gamma   90.00
#
_symmetry.space_group_name_H-M   'P 1'
#
loop_
_entity.id
_entity.type
_entity.pdbx_description
1 polymer ?
#
loop_
_entity_poly.entity_id
_entity_poly.type
_entity_poly.pdbx_seq_one_letter_code
_entity_poly.pdbx_strand_id
1 'polypeptide(L)'
;MVVVGRAGPCERGRGTPTRWVRGSVVPVLNRLDLRSVHGPVGPHLPRPTDAHDAPLETVREILHLVRTHGDAAIRLPTDGFDGVTRESLRVSEEEIAQACDAT
;
A
#
# COMPACT_ATOMS: atom_id res chain seq x y z
N MET A 1 0.78 29.32 -9.19
CA MET A 1 1.82 30.20 -8.59
C MET A 1 1.83 29.93 -7.09
N VAL A 2 2.74 29.07 -6.61
CA VAL A 2 2.85 28.75 -5.17
C VAL A 2 3.71 29.82 -4.53
N VAL A 3 3.14 30.56 -3.58
CA VAL A 3 3.85 31.61 -2.86
C VAL A 3 4.73 30.96 -1.80
N VAL A 4 6.05 30.99 -2.02
CA VAL A 4 7.05 30.62 -1.02
C VAL A 4 7.21 31.81 -0.07
N GLY A 5 6.43 31.82 1.01
CA GLY A 5 6.52 32.83 2.06
C GLY A 5 7.79 32.65 2.90
N ARG A 6 8.67 33.65 2.90
CA ARG A 6 9.88 33.72 3.75
C ARG A 6 9.51 33.68 5.23
N ALA A 7 10.23 32.87 6.00
CA ALA A 7 10.10 32.76 7.45
C ALA A 7 10.49 34.06 8.17
N GLY A 8 9.52 34.67 8.87
CA GLY A 8 9.76 35.66 9.92
C GLY A 8 9.97 34.99 11.29
N PRO A 9 10.56 35.68 12.28
CA PRO A 9 11.01 35.08 13.53
C PRO A 9 9.85 34.63 14.41
N CYS A 10 9.90 33.35 14.81
CA CYS A 10 8.91 32.66 15.61
C CYS A 10 8.74 33.27 17.01
N GLU A 11 7.55 33.80 17.31
CA GLU A 11 7.13 34.08 18.68
C GLU A 11 6.52 32.83 19.33
N ARG A 12 7.01 32.52 20.54
CA ARG A 12 6.68 31.32 21.31
C ARG A 12 5.36 31.49 22.08
N GLY A 13 4.27 30.93 21.55
CA GLY A 13 3.05 30.67 22.30
C GLY A 13 3.14 29.35 23.09
N ARG A 14 3.21 29.43 24.43
CA ARG A 14 3.20 28.29 25.34
C ARG A 14 1.77 27.72 25.45
N GLY A 15 1.45 26.72 24.64
CA GLY A 15 0.32 25.81 24.90
C GLY A 15 0.80 24.61 25.72
N THR A 16 0.09 24.29 26.81
CA THR A 16 0.37 23.12 27.65
C THR A 16 0.32 21.82 26.83
N PRO A 17 1.38 21.00 26.82
CA PRO A 17 1.37 19.78 26.03
C PRO A 17 0.54 18.71 26.75
N THR A 18 -0.63 18.40 26.21
CA THR A 18 -1.24 17.08 26.41
C THR A 18 -0.19 16.03 26.04
N ARG A 19 0.03 15.13 27.00
CA ARG A 19 1.07 14.10 27.03
C ARG A 19 0.94 13.13 25.85
N TRP A 20 1.62 13.42 24.74
CA TRP A 20 1.87 12.45 23.68
C TRP A 20 2.94 11.46 24.13
N VAL A 21 2.66 10.17 23.97
CA VAL A 21 3.52 9.05 24.37
C VAL A 21 4.88 9.13 23.66
N ARG A 22 5.97 8.97 24.41
CA ARG A 22 7.35 8.89 23.88
C ARG A 22 7.49 7.65 22.99
N GLY A 23 7.58 7.92 21.69
CA GLY A 23 7.99 7.01 20.62
C GLY A 23 8.20 7.85 19.38
N SER A 24 9.18 8.75 19.44
CA SER A 24 9.26 9.93 18.57
C SER A 24 9.78 9.57 17.18
N VAL A 25 8.89 9.36 16.20
CA VAL A 25 9.22 9.12 14.77
C VAL A 25 9.62 10.42 14.02
N VAL A 26 10.25 11.35 14.74
CA VAL A 26 10.31 12.78 14.37
C VAL A 26 11.19 13.17 13.18
N PRO A 27 12.15 12.38 12.66
CA PRO A 27 12.87 12.84 11.49
C PRO A 27 12.20 12.45 10.15
N VAL A 28 11.13 11.64 10.14
CA VAL A 28 10.67 10.98 8.89
C VAL A 28 9.25 11.38 8.44
N LEU A 29 8.42 11.95 9.31
CA LEU A 29 7.01 12.25 8.98
C LEU A 29 6.82 13.69 8.49
N ASN A 30 6.25 13.83 7.29
CA ASN A 30 5.85 15.12 6.73
C ASN A 30 4.53 15.61 7.35
N ARG A 31 4.55 16.79 7.99
CA ARG A 31 3.35 17.40 8.57
C ARG A 31 2.63 18.25 7.53
N LEU A 32 1.46 17.79 7.10
CA LEU A 32 0.57 18.53 6.20
C LEU A 32 -0.34 19.48 7.00
N ASP A 33 -0.30 20.77 6.68
CA ASP A 33 -1.22 21.76 7.24
C ASP A 33 -2.39 22.00 6.27
N LEU A 34 -3.59 21.57 6.67
CA LEU A 34 -4.81 21.68 5.87
C LEU A 34 -5.71 22.82 6.32
N ARG A 35 -5.30 23.64 7.30
CA ARG A 35 -6.18 24.64 7.93
C ARG A 35 -6.60 25.78 7.00
N SER A 36 -5.86 25.99 5.91
CA SER A 36 -6.19 26.95 4.85
C SER A 36 -6.93 26.33 3.66
N VAL A 37 -7.28 25.05 3.72
CA VAL A 37 -8.01 24.35 2.67
C VAL A 37 -9.51 24.54 2.91
N HIS A 38 -10.20 25.12 1.93
CA HIS A 38 -11.65 25.25 1.92
C HIS A 38 -12.24 24.33 0.85
N GLY A 39 -13.27 23.56 1.20
CA GLY A 39 -13.84 22.55 0.31
C GLY A 39 -13.18 21.17 0.47
N PRO A 40 -13.29 20.28 -0.54
CA PRO A 40 -12.84 18.90 -0.41
C PRO A 40 -11.31 18.80 -0.26
N VAL A 41 -10.85 18.11 0.77
CA VAL A 41 -9.42 17.99 1.12
C VAL A 41 -8.65 17.00 0.23
N GLY A 42 -9.33 16.04 -0.40
CA GLY A 42 -8.73 14.94 -1.17
C GLY A 42 -7.70 15.37 -2.23
N PRO A 43 -7.97 16.40 -3.05
CA PRO A 43 -7.02 16.89 -4.06
C PRO A 43 -5.74 17.51 -3.48
N HIS A 44 -5.74 17.88 -2.19
CA HIS A 44 -4.61 18.51 -1.51
C HIS A 44 -3.68 17.49 -0.83
N LEU A 45 -4.08 16.23 -0.77
CA LEU A 45 -3.26 15.17 -0.20
C LEU A 45 -2.26 14.68 -1.26
N PRO A 46 -0.96 14.57 -0.92
CA PRO A 46 0.00 13.98 -1.83
C PRO A 46 -0.38 12.54 -2.09
N ARG A 47 -0.60 12.20 -3.37
CA ARG A 47 -0.70 10.80 -3.78
C ARG A 47 0.70 10.20 -3.70
N PRO A 48 0.88 9.05 -3.02
CA PRO A 48 2.14 8.33 -3.13
C PRO A 48 2.36 8.00 -4.62
N THR A 49 3.47 8.48 -5.17
CA THR A 49 3.91 8.10 -6.51
C THR A 49 4.73 6.84 -6.34
N ASP A 50 4.15 5.69 -6.71
CA ASP A 50 4.94 4.47 -6.82
C ASP A 50 5.83 4.61 -8.06
N ALA A 51 7.11 4.27 -7.96
CA ALA A 51 7.95 4.16 -9.15
C ALA A 51 7.46 2.94 -9.96
N HIS A 52 6.56 3.18 -10.91
CA HIS A 52 5.73 2.14 -11.55
C HIS A 52 6.48 1.22 -12.52
N ASP A 53 7.73 1.49 -12.85
CA ASP A 53 8.44 0.74 -13.89
C ASP A 53 8.92 -0.64 -13.40
N ALA A 54 9.35 -0.75 -12.13
CA ALA A 54 9.90 -2.01 -11.60
C ALA A 54 8.86 -3.15 -11.52
N PRO A 55 7.61 -2.93 -11.03
CA PRO A 55 6.61 -3.99 -10.99
C PRO A 55 6.17 -4.46 -12.38
N LEU A 56 6.21 -3.56 -13.38
CA LEU A 56 5.73 -3.86 -14.72
C LEU A 56 6.60 -4.91 -15.42
N GLU A 57 7.93 -4.79 -15.30
CA GLU A 57 8.87 -5.76 -15.86
C GLU A 57 8.69 -7.15 -15.21
N THR A 58 8.59 -7.20 -13.88
CA THR A 58 8.35 -8.47 -13.17
C THR A 58 7.04 -9.14 -13.60
N VAL A 59 5.96 -8.37 -13.77
CA VAL A 59 4.68 -8.93 -14.25
C VAL A 59 4.80 -9.45 -15.69
N ARG A 60 5.56 -8.77 -16.56
CA ARG A 60 5.79 -9.23 -17.94
C ARG A 60 6.52 -10.57 -17.98
N GLU A 61 7.49 -10.76 -17.10
CA GLU A 61 8.21 -12.04 -16.94
C GLU A 61 7.26 -13.16 -16.50
N ILE A 62 6.44 -12.92 -15.46
CA ILE A 62 5.44 -13.89 -14.99
C ILE A 62 4.48 -14.28 -16.12
N LEU A 63 3.96 -13.30 -16.86
CA LEU A 63 3.07 -13.56 -18.00
C LEU A 63 3.77 -14.37 -19.11
N HIS A 64 5.06 -14.16 -19.34
CA HIS A 64 5.82 -14.96 -20.30
C HIS A 64 5.95 -16.41 -19.82
N LEU A 65 6.30 -16.63 -18.54
CA LEU A 65 6.42 -17.96 -17.96
C LEU A 65 5.09 -18.73 -18.04
N VAL A 66 3.97 -18.09 -17.71
CA VAL A 66 2.63 -18.70 -17.81
C VAL A 66 2.26 -19.03 -19.25
N ARG A 67 2.58 -18.16 -20.22
CA ARG A 67 2.34 -18.48 -21.65
C ARG A 67 3.16 -19.68 -22.13
N THR A 68 4.39 -19.84 -21.65
CA THR A 68 5.30 -20.89 -22.11
C THR A 68 5.02 -22.24 -21.44
N HIS A 69 4.70 -22.24 -20.14
CA HIS A 69 4.61 -23.46 -19.34
C HIS A 69 3.21 -23.76 -18.78
N GLY A 70 2.22 -22.90 -19.05
CA GLY A 70 0.83 -23.08 -18.62
C GLY A 70 0.69 -23.20 -17.11
N ASP A 71 -0.16 -24.11 -16.66
CA ASP A 71 -0.51 -24.31 -15.24
C ASP A 71 0.69 -24.69 -14.36
N ALA A 72 1.73 -25.32 -14.93
CA ALA A 72 2.95 -25.62 -14.19
C ALA A 72 3.66 -24.35 -13.71
N ALA A 73 3.57 -23.24 -14.46
CA ALA A 73 4.14 -21.95 -14.10
C ALA A 73 3.42 -21.28 -12.93
N ILE A 74 2.19 -21.68 -12.63
CA ILE A 74 1.37 -21.08 -11.57
C ILE A 74 1.73 -21.70 -10.21
N ARG A 75 1.97 -23.02 -10.18
CA ARG A 75 2.26 -23.76 -8.94
C ARG A 75 3.48 -23.22 -8.19
N LEU A 76 4.55 -22.87 -8.90
CA LEU A 76 5.79 -22.41 -8.29
C LEU A 76 5.63 -21.05 -7.56
N PRO A 77 5.04 -20.01 -8.16
CA PRO A 77 4.64 -18.79 -7.47
C PRO A 77 3.65 -19.02 -6.33
N THR A 78 2.65 -19.90 -6.47
CA THR A 78 1.67 -20.17 -5.40
C THR A 78 2.35 -20.72 -4.15
N ASP A 79 3.33 -21.61 -4.30
CA ASP A 79 4.11 -22.08 -3.15
C ASP A 79 4.97 -20.95 -2.55
N GLY A 80 5.64 -20.15 -3.40
CA GLY A 80 6.53 -19.09 -2.94
C GLY A 80 5.82 -17.89 -2.29
N PHE A 81 4.66 -17.49 -2.79
CA PHE A 81 3.92 -16.32 -2.30
C PHE A 81 2.87 -16.68 -1.25
N ASP A 82 2.11 -17.75 -1.49
CA ASP A 82 0.99 -18.15 -0.62
C ASP A 82 1.37 -19.25 0.36
N GLY A 83 2.53 -19.91 0.17
CA GLY A 83 2.97 -21.02 1.02
C GLY A 83 2.13 -22.29 0.84
N VAL A 84 1.41 -22.42 -0.27
CA VAL A 84 0.49 -23.52 -0.53
C VAL A 84 0.90 -24.28 -1.78
N THR A 85 1.16 -25.58 -1.63
CA THR A 85 1.30 -26.50 -2.76
C THR A 85 -0.05 -27.18 -3.04
N ARG A 86 -0.67 -26.94 -4.20
CA ARG A 86 -1.91 -27.61 -4.65
C ARG A 86 -1.67 -28.52 -5.83
N GLU A 87 -2.19 -29.74 -5.75
CA GLU A 87 -2.18 -30.69 -6.88
C GLU A 87 -3.18 -30.27 -7.98
N SER A 88 -4.37 -29.84 -7.57
CA SER A 88 -5.42 -29.29 -8.44
C SER A 88 -5.56 -27.78 -8.25
N LEU A 89 -5.54 -27.05 -9.37
CA LEU A 89 -5.90 -25.63 -9.41
C LEU A 89 -7.42 -25.40 -9.29
N ARG A 90 -8.21 -26.44 -9.57
CA ARG A 90 -9.67 -26.40 -9.45
C ARG A 90 -10.07 -26.78 -8.03
N VAL A 91 -10.93 -25.96 -7.44
CA VAL A 91 -11.61 -26.27 -6.17
C VAL A 91 -12.63 -27.39 -6.42
N SER A 92 -12.62 -28.41 -5.56
CA SER A 92 -13.54 -29.54 -5.64
C SER A 92 -14.95 -29.16 -5.18
N GLU A 93 -15.96 -29.90 -5.64
CA GLU A 93 -17.35 -29.71 -5.21
C GLU A 93 -17.52 -29.96 -3.70
N GLU A 94 -16.75 -30.90 -3.15
CA GLU A 94 -16.67 -31.19 -1.72
C GLU A 94 -16.17 -29.99 -0.92
N GLU A 95 -15.06 -29.36 -1.33
CA GLU A 95 -14.54 -28.13 -0.68
C GLU A 95 -15.58 -27.00 -0.71
N ILE A 96 -16.35 -26.89 -1.80
CA ILE A 96 -17.41 -25.88 -1.92
C ILE A 96 -18.55 -26.17 -0.95
N ALA A 97 -19.03 -27.42 -0.88
CA ALA A 97 -20.09 -27.81 0.05
C ALA A 97 -19.68 -27.57 1.51
N GLN A 98 -18.45 -27.96 1.87
CA GLN A 98 -17.91 -27.72 3.21
C GLN A 98 -17.84 -26.24 3.58
N ALA A 99 -17.45 -25.37 2.64
CA ALA A 99 -17.42 -23.93 2.87
C ALA A 99 -18.84 -23.34 3.08
N CYS A 100 -19.84 -23.86 2.37
CA CYS A 100 -21.24 -23.46 2.54
C CYS A 100 -21.79 -23.84 3.92
N ASP A 101 -21.49 -25.05 4.41
CA ASP A 101 -21.97 -25.54 5.70
C ASP A 101 -21.26 -24.90 6.90
N ALA A 102 -20.08 -24.31 6.68
CA ALA A 102 -19.28 -23.64 7.71
C ALA A 102 -19.69 -22.18 7.98
N THR A 103 -20.74 -21.67 7.33
CA THR A 103 -21.26 -20.30 7.45
C THR A 103 -22.38 -20.21 8.49
#